data_AF-A0A5N5T1X8-F1
#
_entry.id   AF-A0A5N5T1X8-F1
#
_cell.length_a   1.000
_cell.length_b   1.000
_cell.length_c   1.000
_cell.angle_alpha   90.00
_cell.angle_beta   90.00
_cell.angle_gamma   90.00
#
_symmetry.space_group_name_H-M   'P 1'
#
loop_
_entity.id
_entity.type
_entity.pdbx_description
1 polymer ?
#
loop_
_entity_poly.entity_id
_entity_poly.type
_entity_poly.pdbx_seq_one_letter_code
_entity_poly.pdbx_strand_id
1 'polypeptide(L)'
;MDVGNGVISFKRKILSVNIRELEEKDTNDLCSSKKNNLFENGYKMCVATIEGVAFLWHQIRSIMTILFLVGEGKEEPSIVGKLLDVKNCIRKPQYGFASEIGLNLYDAQFDNVRWHYDKENLKVTISQLQSLWAEHATKESMLHSMLKDLSFCLQQNCNENLIPSNQHLFSHLDVKVKNYRPLMERPTCESLEERVEHYVKRRKLDASVLKQIEGCEPKYEQESEKTAKDKS
;
A
#
# COMPACT_ATOMS: atom_id res chain seq x y z
N MET A 1 -14.45 -4.73 3.22
CA MET A 1 -15.41 -3.89 2.47
C MET A 1 -16.34 -3.22 3.48
N ASP A 2 -16.56 -1.92 3.32
CA ASP A 2 -17.34 -1.08 4.25
C ASP A 2 -18.81 -0.95 3.82
N VAL A 3 -19.41 -2.09 3.51
CA VAL A 3 -20.80 -2.18 3.05
C VAL A 3 -21.77 -1.68 4.13
N GLY A 4 -21.42 -1.89 5.40
CA GLY A 4 -22.22 -1.46 6.55
C GLY A 4 -22.40 0.06 6.68
N ASN A 5 -21.55 0.86 6.03
CA ASN A 5 -21.65 2.32 5.98
C ASN A 5 -22.27 2.83 4.66
N GLY A 6 -22.91 1.97 3.87
CA GLY A 6 -23.59 2.36 2.64
C GLY A 6 -22.70 2.47 1.41
N VAL A 7 -21.44 2.04 1.48
CA VAL A 7 -20.54 2.02 0.32
C VAL A 7 -20.89 0.85 -0.59
N ILE A 8 -21.55 1.15 -1.71
CA ILE A 8 -22.02 0.16 -2.71
C ILE A 8 -21.29 0.24 -4.06
N SER A 9 -20.60 1.36 -4.33
CA SER A 9 -19.74 1.51 -5.51
C SER A 9 -18.28 1.38 -5.11
N PHE A 10 -17.55 0.50 -5.78
CA PHE A 10 -16.16 0.16 -5.47
C PHE A 10 -15.15 0.59 -6.54
N LYS A 11 -15.63 1.16 -7.66
CA LYS A 11 -14.75 1.72 -8.68
C LYS A 11 -14.07 2.98 -8.13
N ARG A 12 -12.74 2.99 -8.12
CA ARG A 12 -11.93 4.14 -7.70
C ARG A 12 -10.97 4.50 -8.82
N LYS A 13 -10.72 5.80 -8.97
CA LYS A 13 -9.78 6.32 -9.98
C LYS A 13 -8.50 6.75 -9.28
N ILE A 14 -7.43 6.02 -9.55
CA ILE A 14 -6.07 6.46 -9.26
C ILE A 14 -5.65 7.39 -10.38
N LEU A 15 -5.14 8.56 -10.03
CA LEU A 15 -4.71 9.59 -10.97
C LEU A 15 -3.22 9.42 -11.31
N SER A 16 -2.39 9.24 -10.29
CA SER A 16 -0.95 9.07 -10.45
C SER A 16 -0.38 8.17 -9.35
N VAL A 17 0.73 7.50 -9.67
CA VAL A 17 1.54 6.74 -8.71
C VAL A 17 3.00 7.04 -9.03
N ASN A 18 3.74 7.51 -8.03
CA ASN A 18 5.18 7.77 -8.14
C ASN A 18 5.90 7.11 -6.97
N ILE A 19 7.06 6.51 -7.23
CA ILE A 19 7.95 5.97 -6.20
C ILE A 19 9.29 6.67 -6.36
N ARG A 20 9.82 7.21 -5.26
CA ARG A 20 11.13 7.83 -5.21
C ARG A 20 11.88 7.41 -3.96
N GLU A 21 13.19 7.30 -4.07
CA GLU A 21 14.07 7.20 -2.90
C GLU A 21 14.03 8.53 -2.15
N LEU A 22 13.98 8.48 -0.83
CA LEU A 22 14.10 9.66 0.02
C LEU A 22 15.60 9.93 0.16
N GLU A 23 16.08 10.97 -0.54
CA GLU A 23 17.49 11.38 -0.46
C GLU A 23 17.85 11.68 0.99
N GLU A 24 18.75 10.89 1.55
CA GLU A 24 19.42 11.22 2.80
C GLU A 24 20.37 12.38 2.53
N LYS A 25 20.39 13.37 3.42
CA LYS A 25 21.42 14.40 3.37
C LYS A 25 22.74 13.67 3.60
N ASP A 26 23.58 13.57 2.57
CA ASP A 26 24.95 13.10 2.68
C ASP A 26 25.62 13.83 3.86
N THR A 27 25.69 13.18 5.02
CA THR A 27 26.70 13.52 6.01
C THR A 27 28.00 13.20 5.31
N ASN A 28 28.79 14.22 4.98
CA ASN A 28 30.10 14.15 4.32
C ASN A 28 31.07 13.24 5.11
N ASP A 29 30.86 11.92 5.05
CA ASP A 29 31.82 10.93 5.50
C ASP A 29 32.86 10.82 4.40
N LEU A 30 33.90 11.66 4.52
CA LEU A 30 35.10 11.69 3.69
C LEU A 30 35.91 10.37 3.72
N CYS A 31 35.39 9.31 4.34
CA CYS A 31 36.02 8.00 4.44
C CYS A 31 35.02 6.88 4.10
N SER A 32 34.54 6.84 2.86
CA SER A 32 33.88 5.64 2.34
C SER A 32 34.26 5.44 0.88
N SER A 33 35.27 4.59 0.69
CA SER A 33 35.53 3.94 -0.59
C SER A 33 34.22 3.36 -1.12
N LYS A 34 33.89 3.63 -2.39
CA LYS A 34 32.74 3.09 -3.15
C LYS A 34 32.70 1.56 -3.16
N LYS A 35 32.40 0.93 -2.03
CA LYS A 35 31.94 -0.45 -1.92
C LYS A 35 30.44 -0.37 -1.64
N ASN A 36 29.65 -1.18 -2.33
CA ASN A 36 28.22 -1.36 -2.07
C ASN A 36 28.02 -1.74 -0.60
N ASN A 37 27.78 -0.75 0.26
CA ASN A 37 27.64 -0.97 1.69
C ASN A 37 26.21 -1.46 1.93
N LEU A 38 26.02 -2.78 1.89
CA LEU A 38 24.70 -3.42 2.07
C LEU A 38 23.99 -2.93 3.34
N PHE A 39 24.76 -2.58 4.38
CA PHE A 39 24.26 -2.01 5.61
C PHE A 39 23.55 -0.67 5.36
N GLU A 40 24.24 0.31 4.76
CA GLU A 40 23.69 1.64 4.46
C GLU A 40 22.50 1.52 3.50
N ASN A 41 22.59 0.65 2.49
CA ASN A 41 21.51 0.47 1.53
C ASN A 41 20.22 -0.13 2.14
N GLY A 42 20.32 -0.89 3.23
CA GLY A 42 19.17 -1.57 3.82
C GLY A 42 18.29 -0.71 4.73
N TYR A 43 18.74 0.49 5.09
CA TYR A 43 17.95 1.46 5.87
C TYR A 43 17.41 2.63 5.04
N LYS A 44 17.72 2.65 3.74
CA LYS A 44 17.20 3.66 2.81
C LYS A 44 15.69 3.64 2.77
N MET A 45 15.11 4.84 2.84
CA MET A 45 13.67 5.03 2.81
C MET A 45 13.20 5.36 1.39
N CYS A 46 12.04 4.82 1.01
CA CYS A 46 11.36 5.14 -0.24
C CYS A 46 9.97 5.71 0.05
N VAL A 47 9.53 6.65 -0.78
CA VAL A 47 8.20 7.26 -0.70
C VAL A 47 7.41 6.89 -1.94
N ALA A 48 6.31 6.16 -1.73
CA ALA A 48 5.28 5.94 -2.75
C ALA A 48 4.18 6.99 -2.59
N THR A 49 4.08 7.91 -3.56
CA THR A 49 3.02 8.92 -3.63
C THR A 49 1.91 8.39 -4.52
N ILE A 50 0.70 8.23 -3.97
CA ILE A 50 -0.47 7.74 -4.70
C ILE A 50 -1.54 8.82 -4.64
N GLU A 51 -1.89 9.35 -5.81
CA GLU A 51 -2.92 10.36 -5.96
C GLU A 51 -4.19 9.71 -6.51
N GLY A 52 -5.35 10.05 -5.95
CA GLY A 52 -6.62 9.47 -6.36
C GLY A 52 -7.80 10.33 -5.92
N VAL A 53 -8.93 10.15 -6.59
CA VAL A 53 -10.17 10.89 -6.29
C VAL A 53 -10.75 10.47 -4.94
N ALA A 54 -10.66 9.18 -4.64
CA ALA A 54 -11.10 8.59 -3.38
C ALA A 54 -10.48 7.21 -3.21
N PHE A 55 -10.39 6.74 -1.97
CA PHE A 55 -9.87 5.42 -1.63
C PHE A 55 -10.89 4.59 -0.88
N LEU A 56 -10.89 3.28 -1.11
CA LEU A 56 -11.60 2.31 -0.27
C LEU A 56 -10.84 2.07 1.03
N TRP A 57 -11.54 1.59 2.04
CA TRP A 57 -10.92 1.18 3.30
C TRP A 57 -9.84 0.11 3.05
N HIS A 58 -8.65 0.38 3.59
CA HIS A 58 -7.39 -0.38 3.40
C HIS A 58 -6.87 -0.49 1.95
N GLN A 59 -7.37 0.29 0.99
CA GLN A 59 -6.96 0.17 -0.42
C GLN A 59 -5.46 0.43 -0.62
N ILE A 60 -4.95 1.56 -0.11
CA ILE A 60 -3.53 1.91 -0.24
C ILE A 60 -2.64 0.86 0.41
N ARG A 61 -2.97 0.45 1.62
CA ARG A 61 -2.21 -0.59 2.35
C ARG A 61 -2.23 -1.92 1.61
N SER A 62 -3.33 -2.26 0.94
CA SER A 62 -3.44 -3.44 0.08
C SER A 62 -2.53 -3.34 -1.15
N ILE A 63 -2.51 -2.18 -1.83
CA ILE A 63 -1.61 -1.93 -2.97
C ILE A 63 -0.15 -2.12 -2.53
N MET A 64 0.24 -1.48 -1.41
CA MET A 64 1.60 -1.58 -0.90
C MET A 64 2.00 -3.00 -0.51
N THR A 65 1.10 -3.82 0.06
CA THR A 65 1.38 -5.25 0.31
C THR A 65 1.77 -5.99 -0.96
N ILE A 66 1.03 -5.80 -2.06
CA ILE A 66 1.34 -6.47 -3.32
C ILE A 66 2.70 -5.99 -3.85
N LEU A 67 2.99 -4.69 -3.77
CA LEU A 67 4.29 -4.15 -4.19
C LEU A 67 5.44 -4.69 -3.34
N PHE A 68 5.26 -4.84 -2.03
CA PHE A 68 6.27 -5.45 -1.17
C PHE A 68 6.49 -6.92 -1.48
N LEU A 69 5.42 -7.70 -1.73
CA LEU A 69 5.55 -9.10 -2.13
C LEU A 69 6.32 -9.26 -3.45
N VAL A 70 6.09 -8.35 -4.41
CA VAL A 70 6.87 -8.30 -5.65
C VAL A 70 8.32 -7.90 -5.39
N GLY A 71 8.55 -6.88 -4.56
CA GLY A 71 9.90 -6.42 -4.18
C GLY A 71 10.72 -7.46 -3.40
N GLU A 72 10.06 -8.32 -2.63
CA GLU A 72 10.67 -9.47 -1.95
C GLU A 72 10.91 -10.67 -2.86
N GLY A 73 10.47 -10.62 -4.13
CA GLY A 73 10.56 -11.75 -5.07
C GLY A 73 9.60 -12.90 -4.75
N LYS A 74 8.60 -12.67 -3.90
CA LYS A 74 7.57 -13.67 -3.56
C LYS A 74 6.47 -13.75 -4.63
N GLU A 75 6.29 -12.69 -5.41
CA GLU A 75 5.37 -12.62 -6.53
C GLU A 75 6.03 -11.98 -7.75
N GLU A 76 5.63 -12.41 -8.94
CA GLU A 76 6.05 -11.77 -10.19
C GLU A 76 5.26 -10.47 -10.44
N PRO A 77 5.83 -9.43 -11.08
CA PRO A 77 5.11 -8.18 -11.39
C PRO A 77 3.79 -8.40 -12.18
N SER A 78 3.71 -9.50 -12.94
CA SER A 78 2.50 -9.92 -13.66
C SER A 78 1.28 -10.14 -12.77
N ILE A 79 1.47 -10.35 -11.45
CA ILE A 79 0.39 -10.55 -10.49
C ILE A 79 -0.56 -9.34 -10.42
N VAL A 80 -0.04 -8.13 -10.62
CA VAL A 80 -0.86 -6.91 -10.59
C VAL A 80 -1.90 -6.95 -11.70
N GLY A 81 -1.50 -7.36 -12.90
CA GLY A 81 -2.42 -7.54 -14.03
C GLY A 81 -3.49 -8.60 -13.75
N LYS A 82 -3.09 -9.74 -13.16
CA LYS A 82 -4.01 -10.82 -12.78
C LYS A 82 -5.05 -10.38 -11.73
N LEU A 83 -4.63 -9.60 -10.75
CA LEU A 83 -5.51 -9.11 -9.67
C LEU A 83 -6.46 -8.00 -10.14
N LEU A 84 -6.06 -7.21 -11.14
CA LEU A 84 -6.91 -6.18 -11.73
C LEU A 84 -7.87 -6.72 -12.79
N ASP A 85 -7.64 -7.94 -13.28
CA ASP A 85 -8.53 -8.65 -14.19
C ASP A 85 -9.74 -9.22 -13.43
N VAL A 86 -10.75 -8.38 -13.25
CA VAL A 86 -12.01 -8.73 -12.58
C VAL A 86 -12.82 -9.82 -13.32
N LYS A 87 -12.51 -10.13 -14.58
CA LYS A 87 -13.20 -11.21 -15.32
C LYS A 87 -12.70 -12.58 -14.87
N ASN A 88 -11.39 -12.72 -14.76
CA ASN A 88 -10.76 -13.99 -14.39
C ASN A 88 -10.50 -14.10 -12.88
N CYS A 89 -10.33 -12.99 -12.18
CA CYS A 89 -10.17 -12.91 -10.73
C CYS A 89 -11.46 -12.35 -10.09
N ILE A 90 -12.50 -13.19 -10.03
CA ILE A 90 -13.83 -12.81 -9.54
C ILE A 90 -13.79 -12.44 -8.05
N ARG A 91 -12.92 -13.10 -7.27
CA ARG A 91 -12.83 -12.90 -5.82
C ARG A 91 -11.41 -12.57 -5.40
N LYS A 92 -11.30 -11.56 -4.53
CA LYS A 92 -10.02 -11.12 -3.94
C LYS A 92 -9.37 -12.28 -3.16
N PRO A 93 -8.13 -12.67 -3.48
CA PRO A 93 -7.35 -13.59 -2.63
C PRO A 93 -7.05 -12.98 -1.27
N GLN A 94 -6.90 -13.82 -0.24
CA GLN A 94 -6.55 -13.36 1.09
C GLN A 94 -5.08 -12.94 1.19
N TYR A 95 -4.84 -11.69 1.55
CA TYR A 95 -3.52 -11.17 1.90
C TYR A 95 -3.65 -10.09 2.98
N GLY A 96 -2.59 -9.92 3.79
CA GLY A 96 -2.56 -8.92 4.85
C GLY A 96 -2.49 -7.49 4.33
N PHE A 97 -2.18 -6.56 5.22
CA PHE A 97 -2.00 -5.16 4.89
C PHE A 97 -0.58 -4.72 5.20
N ALA A 98 -0.06 -3.76 4.43
CA ALA A 98 1.14 -3.04 4.81
C ALA A 98 0.93 -2.37 6.18
N SER A 99 1.99 -2.13 6.92
CA SER A 99 1.94 -1.40 8.19
C SER A 99 1.27 -0.02 8.00
N GLU A 100 0.47 0.41 8.98
CA GLU A 100 -0.13 1.75 8.96
C GLU A 100 0.86 2.86 9.24
N ILE A 101 2.00 2.54 9.85
CA ILE A 101 2.99 3.54 10.29
C ILE A 101 3.46 4.41 9.12
N GLY A 102 3.61 3.82 7.92
CA GLY A 102 4.06 4.55 6.73
C GLY A 102 2.96 5.26 5.93
N LEU A 103 1.69 5.19 6.34
CA LEU A 103 0.59 5.80 5.61
C LEU A 103 0.34 7.23 6.10
N ASN A 104 0.60 8.21 5.23
CA ASN A 104 0.42 9.63 5.52
C ASN A 104 -0.54 10.28 4.50
N LEU A 105 -1.62 10.89 4.98
CA LEU A 105 -2.44 11.79 4.16
C LEU A 105 -1.72 13.14 4.08
N TYR A 106 -0.88 13.30 3.05
CA TYR A 106 0.00 14.45 2.94
C TYR A 106 -0.70 15.70 2.38
N ASP A 107 -1.57 15.53 1.38
CA ASP A 107 -2.23 16.64 0.69
C ASP A 107 -3.65 16.26 0.27
N ALA A 108 -4.52 17.27 0.18
CA ALA A 108 -5.90 17.15 -0.29
C ALA A 108 -6.23 18.33 -1.19
N GLN A 109 -6.54 18.03 -2.46
CA GLN A 109 -6.84 19.04 -3.46
C GLN A 109 -8.34 19.36 -3.48
N PHE A 110 -8.66 20.65 -3.58
CA PHE A 110 -10.03 21.15 -3.70
C PHE A 110 -10.12 22.16 -4.83
N ASP A 111 -11.07 21.96 -5.73
CA ASP A 111 -11.30 22.89 -6.83
C ASP A 111 -11.91 24.20 -6.33
N ASN A 112 -11.42 25.32 -6.87
CA ASN A 112 -11.94 26.67 -6.62
C ASN A 112 -11.93 27.12 -5.15
N VAL A 113 -11.04 26.58 -4.33
CA VAL A 113 -10.86 27.00 -2.93
C VAL A 113 -9.64 27.92 -2.81
N ARG A 114 -9.79 28.99 -2.04
CA ARG A 114 -8.67 29.86 -1.62
C ARG A 114 -8.30 29.51 -0.19
N TRP A 115 -7.11 28.94 0.00
CA TRP A 115 -6.58 28.68 1.33
C TRP A 115 -6.23 29.98 2.05
N HIS A 116 -6.68 30.10 3.30
CA HIS A 116 -6.31 31.17 4.20
C HIS A 116 -5.37 30.63 5.27
N TYR A 117 -4.14 31.13 5.26
CA TYR A 117 -3.12 30.70 6.20
C TYR A 117 -2.97 31.72 7.31
N ASP A 118 -3.12 31.26 8.56
CA ASP A 118 -2.80 32.06 9.73
C ASP A 118 -1.31 31.91 10.09
N LYS A 119 -0.63 33.04 10.22
CA LYS A 119 0.82 33.08 10.42
C LYS A 119 1.24 32.47 11.76
N GLU A 120 0.51 32.73 12.83
CA GLU A 120 0.89 32.25 14.16
C GLU A 120 0.61 30.75 14.29
N ASN A 121 -0.52 30.27 13.76
CA ASN A 121 -0.80 28.84 13.68
C ASN A 121 0.24 28.10 12.84
N LEU A 122 0.65 28.64 11.68
CA LEU A 122 1.72 28.05 10.88
C LEU A 122 3.02 27.90 11.66
N LYS A 123 3.45 28.93 12.40
CA LYS A 123 4.66 28.85 13.23
C LYS A 123 4.53 27.80 14.32
N VAL A 124 3.39 27.74 15.01
CA VAL A 124 3.13 26.74 16.06
C VAL A 124 3.20 25.33 15.48
N THR A 125 2.52 25.07 14.36
CA THR A 125 2.55 23.77 13.68
C THR A 125 3.98 23.40 13.25
N ILE A 126 4.73 24.33 12.65
CA ILE A 126 6.13 24.10 12.27
C ILE A 126 6.97 23.75 13.50
N SER A 127 6.85 24.51 14.59
CA SER A 127 7.60 24.27 15.82
C SER A 127 7.28 22.91 16.42
N GLN A 128 6.01 22.49 16.43
CA GLN A 128 5.60 21.18 16.92
C GLN A 128 6.19 20.05 16.07
N LEU A 129 6.13 20.18 14.75
CA LEU A 129 6.73 19.22 13.82
C LEU A 129 8.25 19.15 13.98
N GLN A 130 8.92 20.27 14.21
CA GLN A 130 10.37 20.31 14.49
C GLN A 130 10.71 19.59 15.80
N SER A 131 9.94 19.78 16.87
CA SER A 131 10.16 19.08 18.14
C SER A 131 9.97 17.56 18.00
N LEU A 132 8.89 17.14 17.35
CA LEU A 132 8.63 15.71 17.06
C LEU A 132 9.73 15.11 16.19
N TRP A 133 10.15 15.82 15.13
CA TRP A 133 11.24 15.39 14.28
C TRP A 133 12.55 15.23 15.07
N ALA A 134 12.91 16.18 15.91
CA ALA A 134 14.14 16.12 16.69
C ALA A 134 14.15 14.91 17.64
N GLU A 135 13.03 14.62 18.30
CA GLU A 135 12.89 13.45 19.17
C GLU A 135 13.06 12.15 18.37
N HIS A 136 12.35 12.00 17.26
CA HIS A 136 12.40 10.79 16.44
C HIS A 136 13.75 10.61 15.75
N ALA A 137 14.35 11.68 15.24
CA ALA A 137 15.68 11.65 14.64
C ALA A 137 16.75 11.25 15.67
N THR A 138 16.68 11.76 16.90
CA THR A 138 17.61 11.38 17.97
C THR A 138 17.51 9.87 18.26
N LYS A 139 16.28 9.35 18.41
CA LYS A 139 16.05 7.92 18.66
C LYS A 139 16.52 7.05 17.50
N GLU A 140 16.22 7.46 16.27
CA GLU A 140 16.67 6.79 15.06
C GLU A 140 18.19 6.73 15.00
N SER A 141 18.89 7.85 15.19
CA SER A 141 20.35 7.91 15.09
C SER A 141 21.05 7.09 16.18
N MET A 142 20.50 7.06 17.40
CA MET A 142 20.99 6.19 18.47
C MET A 142 20.90 4.71 18.07
N LEU A 143 19.74 4.28 17.56
CA LEU A 143 19.51 2.90 17.13
C LEU A 143 20.38 2.53 15.92
N HIS A 144 20.47 3.43 14.94
CA HIS A 144 21.26 3.24 13.73
C HIS A 144 22.75 3.06 14.08
N SER A 145 23.31 3.89 14.96
CA SER A 145 24.70 3.76 15.42
C SER A 145 24.94 2.42 16.11
N MET A 146 24.04 2.01 17.03
CA MET A 146 24.15 0.72 17.71
C MET A 146 24.10 -0.46 16.72
N LEU A 147 23.22 -0.39 15.72
CA LEU A 147 23.10 -1.42 14.67
C LEU A 147 24.36 -1.49 13.80
N LYS A 148 24.96 -0.34 13.49
CA LYS A 148 26.20 -0.25 12.70
C LYS A 148 27.36 -0.92 13.43
N ASP A 149 27.54 -0.60 14.71
CA ASP A 149 28.60 -1.19 15.54
C ASP A 149 28.40 -2.71 15.72
N LEU A 150 27.17 -3.15 15.98
CA LEU A 150 26.86 -4.57 16.13
C LEU A 150 27.06 -5.34 14.82
N SER A 151 26.67 -4.77 13.69
CA SER A 151 26.87 -5.40 12.37
C SER A 151 28.35 -5.51 12.02
N PHE A 152 29.14 -4.50 12.36
CA PHE A 152 30.60 -4.54 12.23
C PHE A 152 31.22 -5.62 13.12
N CYS A 153 30.80 -5.70 14.39
CA CYS A 153 31.24 -6.75 15.31
C CYS A 153 30.90 -8.15 14.81
N LEU A 154 29.69 -8.36 14.26
CA LEU A 154 29.27 -9.63 13.69
C LEU A 154 30.14 -10.02 12.49
N GLN A 155 30.39 -9.08 11.59
CA GLN A 155 31.23 -9.30 10.42
C GLN A 155 32.66 -9.67 10.83
N GLN A 156 33.24 -8.97 11.79
CA GLN A 156 34.64 -9.20 12.19
C GLN A 156 34.84 -10.47 13.02
N ASN A 157 33.92 -10.79 13.94
CA ASN A 157 34.09 -11.91 14.87
C ASN A 157 33.48 -13.21 14.35
N CYS A 158 32.43 -13.14 13.52
CA CYS A 158 31.68 -14.30 13.04
C CYS A 158 31.78 -14.50 11.52
N ASN A 159 32.36 -13.55 10.77
CA ASN A 159 32.42 -13.56 9.30
C ASN A 159 31.02 -13.70 8.65
N GLU A 160 30.00 -13.16 9.32
CA GLU A 160 28.61 -13.14 8.88
C GLU A 160 28.13 -11.70 8.67
N ASN A 161 27.21 -11.51 7.72
CA ASN A 161 26.52 -10.24 7.53
C ASN A 161 25.02 -10.47 7.69
N LEU A 162 24.37 -9.63 8.49
CA LEU A 162 22.92 -9.67 8.66
C LEU A 162 22.25 -8.71 7.68
N ILE A 163 21.22 -9.19 6.98
CA ILE A 163 20.40 -8.36 6.12
C ILE A 163 19.35 -7.65 7.00
N PRO A 164 19.15 -6.33 6.84
CA PRO A 164 18.12 -5.61 7.58
C PRO A 164 16.72 -6.23 7.39
N SER A 165 15.97 -6.33 8.48
CA SER A 165 14.65 -6.97 8.50
C SER A 165 13.58 -6.02 7.97
N ASN A 166 12.82 -6.47 6.98
CA ASN A 166 11.68 -5.75 6.41
C ASN A 166 10.32 -6.16 7.05
N GLN A 167 10.33 -6.94 8.13
CA GLN A 167 9.10 -7.48 8.75
C GLN A 167 8.12 -6.38 9.19
N HIS A 168 8.64 -5.21 9.56
CA HIS A 168 7.85 -4.05 9.99
C HIS A 168 7.03 -3.42 8.85
N LEU A 169 7.30 -3.76 7.59
CA LEU A 169 6.51 -3.30 6.44
C LEU A 169 5.13 -3.96 6.38
N PHE A 170 4.94 -5.11 7.03
CA PHE A 170 3.68 -5.85 7.05
C PHE A 170 3.00 -5.73 8.42
N SER A 171 1.67 -5.67 8.42
CA SER A 171 0.88 -5.84 9.64
C SER A 171 1.02 -7.28 10.17
N HIS A 172 0.88 -7.47 11.48
CA HIS A 172 1.11 -8.73 12.23
C HIS A 172 0.43 -10.00 11.70
N LEU A 173 -0.45 -9.91 10.69
CA LEU A 173 -1.18 -11.02 10.11
C LEU A 173 -0.32 -11.89 9.17
N ASP A 174 0.72 -11.36 8.52
CA ASP A 174 1.57 -12.13 7.59
C ASP A 174 2.89 -12.63 8.21
N VAL A 175 3.24 -12.20 9.43
CA VAL A 175 4.57 -12.41 10.06
C VAL A 175 4.81 -13.86 10.53
N LYS A 176 3.80 -14.75 10.48
CA LYS A 176 3.90 -16.10 11.08
C LYS A 176 3.89 -17.29 10.12
N VAL A 177 3.83 -17.07 8.80
CA VAL A 177 3.84 -18.22 7.87
C VAL A 177 5.28 -18.51 7.43
N LYS A 178 5.87 -19.58 7.98
CA LYS A 178 7.23 -20.03 7.62
C LYS A 178 7.42 -20.27 6.12
N ASN A 179 6.35 -20.56 5.39
CA ASN A 179 6.35 -20.81 3.96
C ASN A 179 5.37 -19.85 3.26
N TYR A 180 5.89 -19.00 2.39
CA TYR A 180 5.05 -18.13 1.57
C TYR A 180 4.16 -18.96 0.64
N ARG A 181 2.86 -18.63 0.57
CA ARG A 181 1.92 -19.20 -0.42
C ARG A 181 1.60 -18.16 -1.49
N PRO A 182 1.75 -18.47 -2.79
CA PRO A 182 1.39 -17.56 -3.87
C PRO A 182 -0.06 -17.08 -3.77
N LEU A 183 -0.30 -15.81 -4.10
CA LEU A 183 -1.60 -15.14 -3.93
C LEU A 183 -2.73 -15.87 -4.63
N MET A 184 -2.52 -16.36 -5.85
CA MET A 184 -3.56 -17.02 -6.64
C MET A 184 -3.96 -18.40 -6.10
N GLU A 185 -3.17 -18.98 -5.21
CA GLU A 185 -3.48 -20.27 -4.59
C GLU A 185 -4.21 -20.10 -3.25
N ARG A 186 -4.30 -18.87 -2.73
CA ARG A 186 -4.89 -18.61 -1.41
C ARG A 186 -6.41 -18.71 -1.48
N PRO A 187 -7.07 -19.03 -0.35
CA PRO A 187 -8.51 -18.88 -0.25
C PRO A 187 -8.91 -17.44 -0.56
N THR A 188 -10.08 -17.28 -1.19
CA THR A 188 -10.62 -15.99 -1.57
C THR A 188 -11.59 -15.46 -0.51
N CYS A 189 -11.73 -14.15 -0.42
CA CYS A 189 -12.70 -13.49 0.44
C CYS A 189 -14.12 -13.70 -0.08
N GLU A 190 -15.12 -13.59 0.80
CA GLU A 190 -16.56 -13.53 0.46
C GLU A 190 -16.83 -12.53 -0.68
N SER A 191 -17.83 -12.84 -1.51
CA SER A 191 -18.23 -11.97 -2.62
C SER A 191 -18.90 -10.69 -2.11
N LEU A 192 -19.04 -9.69 -3.00
CA LEU A 192 -19.73 -8.45 -2.64
C LEU A 192 -21.22 -8.73 -2.35
N GLU A 193 -21.83 -9.57 -3.15
CA GLU A 193 -23.23 -9.98 -3.09
C GLU A 193 -23.53 -10.66 -1.75
N GLU A 194 -22.70 -11.65 -1.38
CA GLU A 194 -22.79 -12.37 -0.10
C GLU A 194 -22.70 -11.40 1.09
N ARG A 195 -21.80 -10.42 0.99
CA ARG A 195 -21.56 -9.45 2.06
C ARG A 195 -22.69 -8.43 2.18
N VAL A 196 -23.27 -8.00 1.06
CA VAL A 196 -24.45 -7.11 1.03
C VAL A 196 -25.66 -7.83 1.60
N GLU A 197 -25.92 -9.07 1.18
CA GLU A 197 -26.98 -9.90 1.75
C GLU A 197 -26.86 -10.02 3.27
N HIS A 198 -25.65 -10.24 3.79
CA HIS A 198 -25.42 -10.31 5.23
C HIS A 198 -25.84 -9.01 5.95
N TYR A 199 -25.54 -7.82 5.40
CA TYR A 199 -25.92 -6.56 6.03
C TYR A 199 -27.40 -6.19 5.84
N VAL A 200 -28.03 -6.60 4.73
CA VAL A 200 -29.49 -6.49 4.52
C VAL A 200 -30.23 -7.39 5.51
N LYS A 201 -29.80 -8.64 5.70
CA LYS A 201 -30.37 -9.58 6.69
C LYS A 201 -30.29 -9.02 8.12
N ARG A 202 -29.26 -8.22 8.42
CA ARG A 202 -29.08 -7.52 9.72
C ARG A 202 -29.81 -6.17 9.83
N ARG A 203 -30.64 -5.80 8.85
CA ARG A 203 -31.39 -4.51 8.77
C ARG A 203 -30.51 -3.25 8.88
N LYS A 204 -29.22 -3.36 8.55
CA LYS A 204 -28.30 -2.20 8.49
C LYS A 204 -28.31 -1.50 7.13
N LEU A 205 -28.93 -2.13 6.13
CA LEU A 205 -29.04 -1.67 4.75
C LEU A 205 -30.44 -1.98 4.22
N ASP A 206 -30.95 -1.12 3.34
CA ASP A 206 -32.23 -1.30 2.69
C ASP A 206 -32.15 -2.39 1.60
N ALA A 207 -33.20 -3.20 1.46
CA ALA A 207 -33.28 -4.28 0.48
C ALA A 207 -33.28 -3.77 -0.97
N SER A 208 -33.59 -2.48 -1.18
CA SER A 208 -33.47 -1.79 -2.47
C SER A 208 -32.05 -1.78 -3.04
N VAL A 209 -31.02 -1.96 -2.19
CA VAL A 209 -29.60 -2.00 -2.57
C VAL A 209 -29.24 -3.25 -3.38
N LEU A 210 -29.90 -4.39 -3.15
CA LEU A 210 -29.65 -5.62 -3.91
C LEU A 210 -29.95 -5.43 -5.41
N LYS A 211 -31.01 -4.67 -5.73
CA LYS A 211 -31.39 -4.34 -7.11
C LYS A 211 -30.40 -3.40 -7.81
N GLN A 212 -29.68 -2.57 -7.06
CA GLN A 212 -28.66 -1.66 -7.61
C GLN A 212 -27.36 -2.40 -7.97
N ILE A 213 -27.11 -3.55 -7.34
CA ILE A 213 -25.96 -4.43 -7.64
C ILE A 213 -26.30 -5.32 -8.84
N GLU A 214 -27.51 -5.86 -8.91
CA GLU A 214 -28.00 -6.63 -10.07
C GLU A 214 -28.02 -5.76 -11.36
N GLY A 215 -28.32 -4.47 -11.27
CA GLY A 215 -28.27 -3.53 -12.40
C GLY A 215 -26.85 -3.11 -12.84
N CYS A 216 -25.81 -3.56 -12.14
CA CYS A 216 -24.40 -3.26 -12.40
C CYS A 216 -23.67 -4.38 -13.16
N GLU A 217 -24.41 -5.34 -13.73
CA GLU A 217 -23.85 -6.24 -14.73
C GLU A 217 -23.25 -5.43 -15.90
N PRO A 218 -22.01 -5.71 -16.32
CA PRO A 218 -21.51 -5.18 -17.56
C PRO A 218 -22.40 -5.70 -18.69
N LYS A 219 -23.16 -4.82 -19.36
CA LYS A 219 -23.75 -5.11 -20.67
C LYS A 219 -22.63 -5.31 -21.69
N TYR A 220 -21.98 -6.47 -21.67
CA TYR A 220 -21.03 -6.89 -22.70
C TYR A 220 -21.44 -8.27 -23.21
N GLU A 221 -22.59 -8.34 -23.83
CA GLU A 221 -22.94 -9.39 -24.78
C GLU A 221 -24.08 -8.83 -25.65
N GLN A 222 -23.73 -8.37 -26.87
CA GLN A 222 -24.58 -8.35 -28.08
C GLN A 222 -24.02 -7.52 -29.27
N GLU A 223 -22.78 -7.04 -29.26
CA GLU A 223 -22.20 -6.34 -30.44
C GLU A 223 -21.13 -7.12 -31.23
N SER A 224 -20.80 -8.37 -30.87
CA SER A 224 -19.85 -9.19 -31.64
C SER A 224 -20.49 -10.08 -32.73
N GLU A 225 -21.81 -10.05 -32.93
CA GLU A 225 -22.47 -10.89 -33.96
C GLU A 225 -23.09 -10.13 -35.15
N LYS A 226 -22.95 -8.79 -35.21
CA LYS A 226 -23.50 -8.00 -36.35
C LYS A 226 -22.50 -7.59 -37.43
N THR A 227 -21.22 -7.92 -37.31
CA THR A 227 -20.20 -7.57 -38.33
C THR A 227 -19.71 -8.74 -39.18
N ALA A 228 -20.31 -9.92 -39.06
CA ALA A 228 -19.92 -11.11 -39.84
C ALA A 228 -20.93 -11.55 -40.94
N LYS A 229 -21.98 -10.77 -41.23
CA LYS A 229 -22.99 -11.13 -42.25
C LYS A 229 -23.09 -10.22 -43.48
N ASP A 230 -22.24 -9.21 -43.62
CA ASP A 230 -22.19 -8.34 -44.82
C ASP A 230 -20.85 -8.45 -45.58
N LYS A 231 -20.39 -9.69 -45.82
CA LYS A 231 -19.45 -10.03 -46.90
C LYS A 231 -19.71 -11.46 -47.38
N SER A 232 -20.75 -11.62 -48.19
CA SER A 232 -20.84 -12.68 -49.18
C SER A 232 -21.50 -12.15 -50.44
#